data_AF-A0AAW5QSK8-F1
#
_entry.id   AF-A0AAW5QSK8-F1
#
_cell.length_a   1.000
_cell.length_b   1.000
_cell.length_c   1.000
_cell.angle_alpha   90.00
_cell.angle_beta   90.00
_cell.angle_gamma   90.00
#
_symmetry.space_group_name_H-M   'P 1'
#
loop_
_entity.id
_entity.type
_entity.pdbx_description
1 polymer ?
#
loop_
_entity_poly.entity_id
_entity_poly.type
_entity_poly.pdbx_seq_one_letter_code
_entity_poly.pdbx_strand_id
1 'polypeptide(L)'
;MRFEDASPVRGFPSYRGQRSFPGLWWSATTGSHVGYESWLERDWLIAFDSSPEVTGIGSQPFRLSWRAKKTKRHTPDYFLRLRDGGAVVVDVRADTRIDAEDQAVFDTTAAVCELLGWQYRRFGEMDRVRAANLRWLSGYRHPRCRRVGLAPKLVESFAVPRPLLLGAEDVGDPIEVLPTLFQASDLEDALASVDAAIRKIDSTSRWSPPTVAE
;
A
#
# COMPACT_ATOMS: atom_id res chain seq x y z
N MET A 1 15.66 2.29 16.39
CA MET A 1 15.31 1.59 15.14
C MET A 1 13.94 2.10 14.71
N ARG A 2 13.78 2.48 13.45
CA ARG A 2 12.48 2.88 12.89
C ARG A 2 11.75 1.63 12.39
N PHE A 3 10.42 1.59 12.47
CA PHE A 3 9.66 0.39 12.10
C PHE A 3 9.62 0.17 10.58
N GLU A 4 9.66 1.26 9.81
CA GLU A 4 9.77 1.24 8.35
C GLU A 4 11.11 0.67 7.84
N ASP A 5 12.15 0.63 8.69
CA ASP A 5 13.48 0.08 8.37
C ASP A 5 13.72 -1.30 9.01
N ALA A 6 12.72 -1.84 9.73
CA ALA A 6 12.87 -3.07 10.48
C ALA A 6 12.96 -4.28 9.53
N SER A 7 13.88 -5.20 9.82
CA SER A 7 13.89 -6.49 9.12
C SER A 7 12.66 -7.32 9.50
N PRO A 8 12.10 -8.10 8.57
CA PRO A 8 10.95 -8.96 8.84
C PRO A 8 11.19 -9.88 10.05
N VAL A 9 10.21 -9.96 10.96
CA VAL A 9 10.31 -10.81 12.16
C VAL A 9 10.20 -12.31 11.86
N ARG A 10 9.89 -12.67 10.62
CA ARG A 10 9.89 -14.03 10.09
C ARG A 10 10.51 -14.01 8.70
N GLY A 11 11.24 -15.06 8.34
CA GLY A 11 11.66 -15.27 6.95
C GLY A 11 10.47 -15.66 6.08
N PHE A 12 10.60 -15.48 4.76
CA PHE A 12 9.62 -15.88 3.75
C PHE A 12 9.91 -17.31 3.26
N PRO A 13 9.27 -18.37 3.80
CA PRO A 13 9.54 -19.72 3.34
C PRO A 13 8.92 -19.96 1.96
N SER A 14 9.72 -20.50 1.04
CA SER A 14 9.28 -21.00 -0.26
C SER A 14 9.41 -22.52 -0.29
N TYR A 15 8.32 -23.23 -0.59
CA TYR A 15 8.31 -24.70 -0.66
C TYR A 15 7.34 -25.24 -1.73
N ARG A 16 7.63 -26.45 -2.22
CA ARG A 16 6.85 -27.10 -3.29
C ARG A 16 5.40 -27.35 -2.82
N GLY A 17 4.42 -26.88 -3.60
CA GLY A 17 2.99 -27.04 -3.31
C GLY A 17 2.37 -25.88 -2.49
N GLN A 18 3.14 -24.83 -2.22
CA GLN A 18 2.61 -23.61 -1.60
C GLN A 18 1.57 -22.95 -2.51
N ARG A 19 0.44 -22.56 -1.91
CA ARG A 19 -0.68 -21.92 -2.65
C ARG A 19 -0.46 -20.41 -2.83
N SER A 20 0.41 -19.81 -2.02
CA SER A 20 0.80 -18.42 -2.11
C SER A 20 2.22 -18.31 -2.67
N PHE A 21 2.52 -17.20 -3.34
CA PHE A 21 3.80 -16.96 -3.98
C PHE A 21 4.55 -15.88 -3.20
N PRO A 22 5.49 -16.25 -2.32
CA PRO A 22 6.32 -15.27 -1.64
C PRO A 22 7.36 -14.67 -2.59
N GLY A 23 7.77 -13.44 -2.32
CA GLY A 23 8.78 -12.77 -3.12
C GLY A 23 9.27 -11.46 -2.49
N LEU A 24 10.16 -10.80 -3.22
CA LEU A 24 10.71 -9.49 -2.88
C LEU A 24 10.32 -8.49 -3.97
N TRP A 25 9.75 -7.36 -3.56
CA TRP A 25 9.46 -6.21 -4.41
C TRP A 25 10.55 -5.16 -4.21
N TRP A 26 11.20 -4.70 -5.28
CA TRP A 26 12.07 -3.53 -5.19
C TRP A 26 11.20 -2.27 -5.12
N SER A 27 11.18 -1.62 -3.96
CA SER A 27 10.40 -0.40 -3.73
C SER A 27 11.20 0.83 -4.17
N ALA A 28 10.60 1.64 -5.04
CA ALA A 28 11.17 2.93 -5.42
C ALA A 28 11.15 3.93 -4.24
N THR A 29 10.17 3.81 -3.34
CA THR A 29 10.04 4.64 -2.13
C THR A 29 11.17 4.39 -1.14
N THR A 30 11.53 3.13 -0.87
CA THR A 30 12.59 2.79 0.09
C THR A 30 13.97 2.59 -0.56
N GLY A 31 14.02 2.40 -1.88
CA GLY A 31 15.23 2.01 -2.61
C GLY A 31 15.73 0.59 -2.27
N SER A 32 14.89 -0.24 -1.64
CA SER A 32 15.25 -1.55 -1.09
C SER A 32 14.20 -2.61 -1.43
N HIS A 33 14.49 -3.87 -1.07
CA HIS A 33 13.55 -4.96 -1.27
C HIS A 33 12.61 -5.10 -0.07
N VAL A 34 11.30 -5.08 -0.33
CA VAL A 34 10.23 -5.32 0.65
C VAL A 34 9.55 -6.65 0.32
N GLY A 35 9.39 -7.52 1.32
CA GLY A 35 8.83 -8.85 1.09
C GLY A 35 7.31 -8.90 1.11
N TYR A 36 6.76 -9.86 0.38
CA TYR A 36 5.34 -10.22 0.36
C TYR A 36 5.20 -11.75 0.35
N GLU A 37 4.10 -12.29 0.90
CA GLU A 37 3.79 -13.72 0.95
C GLU A 37 2.69 -14.13 -0.05
N SER A 38 1.95 -13.17 -0.58
CA SER A 38 0.85 -13.42 -1.52
C SER A 38 0.77 -12.40 -2.66
N TRP A 39 0.08 -12.76 -3.76
CA TRP A 39 -0.18 -11.83 -4.86
C TRP A 39 -1.02 -10.63 -4.43
N LEU A 40 -1.93 -10.84 -3.48
CA LEU A 40 -2.78 -9.78 -2.95
C LEU A 40 -1.94 -8.76 -2.17
N GLU A 41 -1.03 -9.23 -1.32
CA GLU A 41 -0.06 -8.38 -0.63
C GLU A 41 0.84 -7.65 -1.63
N ARG A 42 1.32 -8.33 -2.69
CA ARG A 42 2.13 -7.67 -3.73
C ARG A 42 1.39 -6.52 -4.39
N ASP A 43 0.11 -6.71 -4.74
CA ASP A 43 -0.65 -5.65 -5.43
C ASP A 43 -0.84 -4.42 -4.54
N TRP A 44 -1.08 -4.61 -3.24
CA TRP A 44 -1.12 -3.51 -2.28
C TRP A 44 0.26 -2.90 -2.02
N LEU A 45 1.32 -3.70 -1.98
CA LEU A 45 2.68 -3.21 -1.86
C LEU A 45 3.08 -2.31 -3.04
N ILE A 46 2.69 -2.66 -4.27
CA ILE A 46 2.86 -1.80 -5.46
C ILE A 46 2.10 -0.48 -5.25
N ALA A 47 0.88 -0.53 -4.72
CA ALA A 47 0.08 0.67 -4.47
C ALA A 47 0.70 1.58 -3.39
N PHE A 48 1.26 1.00 -2.33
CA PHE A 48 1.98 1.75 -1.30
C PHE A 48 3.26 2.38 -1.86
N ASP A 49 3.99 1.66 -2.70
CA ASP A 49 5.19 2.14 -3.36
C ASP A 49 4.92 3.23 -4.41
N SER A 50 3.70 3.28 -4.95
CA SER A 50 3.25 4.34 -5.85
C SER A 50 2.90 5.65 -5.12
N SER A 51 2.33 5.56 -3.92
CA SER A 51 1.76 6.71 -3.22
C SER A 51 2.83 7.71 -2.77
N PRO A 52 2.69 9.02 -3.09
CA PRO A 52 3.61 10.05 -2.63
C PRO A 52 3.53 10.33 -1.12
N GLU A 53 2.43 9.92 -0.48
CA GLU A 53 2.22 10.07 0.96
C GLU A 53 3.03 9.05 1.76
N VAL A 54 3.38 7.91 1.16
CA VAL A 54 4.20 6.88 1.81
C VAL A 54 5.68 7.21 1.61
N THR A 55 6.42 7.26 2.70
CA THR A 55 7.87 7.56 2.71
C THR A 55 8.72 6.41 3.24
N GLY A 56 8.09 5.36 3.79
CA GLY A 56 8.76 4.16 4.25
C GLY A 56 7.81 2.98 4.32
N ILE A 57 8.30 1.79 4.02
CA ILE A 57 7.51 0.55 3.95
C ILE A 57 8.33 -0.59 4.60
N GLY A 58 7.86 -1.08 5.74
CA GLY A 58 8.42 -2.27 6.40
C GLY A 58 7.49 -3.46 6.24
N SER A 59 8.03 -4.62 5.85
CA SER A 59 7.28 -5.89 5.76
C SER A 59 7.45 -6.71 7.02
N GLN A 60 6.34 -7.19 7.58
CA GLN A 60 6.29 -7.93 8.85
C GLN A 60 7.18 -7.34 9.95
N PRO A 61 7.00 -6.04 10.28
CA PRO A 61 8.01 -5.26 11.00
C PRO A 61 8.07 -5.57 12.50
N PHE A 62 7.00 -6.11 13.08
CA PHE A 62 6.93 -6.49 14.49
C PHE A 62 5.86 -7.55 14.74
N ARG A 63 5.87 -8.10 15.96
CA ARG A 63 4.85 -9.06 16.42
C ARG A 63 4.14 -8.53 17.67
N LEU A 64 2.83 -8.39 17.58
CA LEU A 64 1.95 -8.15 18.72
C LEU A 64 1.69 -9.46 19.47
N SER A 65 1.67 -9.41 20.80
CA SER A 65 1.34 -10.55 21.65
C SER A 65 0.48 -10.08 22.81
N TRP A 66 -0.63 -10.77 23.06
CA TRP A 66 -1.55 -10.42 24.15
C TRP A 66 -2.16 -11.66 24.79
N ARG A 67 -2.63 -11.48 26.01
CA ARG A 67 -3.30 -12.53 26.79
C ARG A 67 -4.77 -12.61 26.38
N ALA A 68 -5.22 -13.80 26.02
CA ALA A 68 -6.63 -14.18 25.88
C ALA A 68 -6.82 -15.54 26.58
N LYS A 69 -7.85 -16.33 26.21
CA LYS A 69 -7.99 -17.73 26.70
C LYS A 69 -6.71 -18.55 26.50
N LYS A 70 -6.00 -18.28 25.40
CA LYS A 70 -4.60 -18.67 25.15
C LYS A 70 -3.84 -17.42 24.70
N THR A 71 -2.53 -17.38 24.90
CA THR A 71 -1.71 -16.27 24.38
C THR A 71 -1.84 -16.22 22.86
N LYS A 72 -2.30 -15.08 22.33
CA LYS A 72 -2.39 -14.84 20.89
C LYS A 72 -1.20 -14.01 20.43
N ARG A 73 -0.83 -14.21 19.16
CA ARG A 73 0.27 -13.50 18.49
C ARG A 73 -0.20 -13.10 17.10
N HIS A 74 0.11 -11.88 16.71
CA HIS A 74 -0.16 -11.37 15.38
C HIS A 74 1.06 -10.63 14.83
N THR A 75 1.28 -10.74 13.53
CA THR A 75 2.38 -10.05 12.83
C THR A 75 1.74 -9.36 11.65
N PRO A 76 1.56 -8.03 11.71
CA PRO A 76 0.98 -7.28 10.61
C PRO A 76 1.81 -7.42 9.34
N ASP A 77 1.16 -7.39 8.18
CA ASP A 77 1.85 -7.54 6.89
C ASP A 77 2.78 -6.37 6.59
N TYR A 78 2.34 -5.13 6.85
CA TYR A 78 3.16 -3.95 6.61
C TYR A 78 3.04 -2.86 7.69
N PHE A 79 4.09 -2.05 7.77
CA PHE A 79 4.06 -0.73 8.42
C PHE A 79 4.44 0.33 7.39
N LEU A 80 3.61 1.36 7.28
CA LEU A 80 3.81 2.48 6.39
C LEU A 80 4.16 3.72 7.23
N ARG A 81 5.25 4.40 6.87
CA ARG A 81 5.53 5.77 7.33
C ARG A 81 4.90 6.74 6.36
N LEU A 82 4.09 7.67 6.88
CA LEU A 82 3.50 8.75 6.09
C LEU A 82 4.39 10.00 6.08
N ARG A 83 4.23 10.81 5.04
CA ARG A 83 4.98 12.06 4.82
C ARG A 83 4.77 13.09 5.94
N ASP A 84 3.59 13.10 6.55
CA ASP A 84 3.26 13.94 7.72
C ASP A 84 3.85 13.41 9.04
N GLY A 85 4.60 12.30 8.99
CA GLY A 85 5.17 11.63 10.15
C GLY A 85 4.24 10.58 10.77
N GLY A 86 2.99 10.48 10.31
CA GLY A 86 2.02 9.46 10.73
C GLY A 86 2.48 8.04 10.40
N ALA A 87 1.77 7.06 10.98
CA ALA A 87 2.05 5.65 10.76
C ALA A 87 0.76 4.88 10.48
N VAL A 88 0.83 3.94 9.55
CA VAL A 88 -0.27 3.01 9.25
C VAL A 88 0.24 1.58 9.38
N VAL A 89 -0.41 0.80 10.24
CA VAL A 89 -0.23 -0.65 10.31
C VAL A 89 -1.26 -1.32 9.40
N VAL A 90 -0.78 -2.26 8.61
CA VAL A 90 -1.55 -2.85 7.52
C VAL A 90 -1.61 -4.36 7.64
N ASP A 91 -2.82 -4.90 7.49
CA ASP A 91 -3.08 -6.31 7.21
C ASP A 91 -3.79 -6.45 5.86
N VAL A 92 -3.45 -7.48 5.10
CA VAL A 92 -4.00 -7.76 3.77
C VAL A 92 -4.70 -9.11 3.80
N ARG A 93 -6.03 -9.09 3.64
CA ARG A 93 -6.85 -10.30 3.73
C ARG A 93 -8.04 -10.20 2.79
N ALA A 94 -8.18 -11.18 1.90
CA ALA A 94 -9.35 -11.28 1.03
C ALA A 94 -10.64 -11.33 1.87
N ASP A 95 -11.65 -10.55 1.49
CA ASP A 95 -12.87 -10.36 2.30
C ASP A 95 -13.65 -11.67 2.51
N THR A 96 -13.53 -12.62 1.56
CA THR A 96 -14.14 -13.96 1.63
C THR A 96 -13.44 -14.91 2.61
N ARG A 97 -12.32 -14.49 3.20
CA ARG A 97 -11.44 -15.31 4.06
C ARG A 97 -11.27 -14.70 5.46
N ILE A 98 -12.25 -13.94 5.92
CA ILE A 98 -12.28 -13.36 7.27
C ILE A 98 -13.29 -14.15 8.08
N ASP A 99 -12.81 -14.85 9.10
CA ASP A 99 -13.65 -15.45 10.13
C ASP A 99 -13.70 -14.57 11.40
N ALA A 100 -14.47 -15.00 12.41
CA ALA A 100 -14.60 -14.26 13.66
C ALA A 100 -13.30 -14.18 14.46
N GLU A 101 -12.37 -15.13 14.28
CA GLU A 101 -11.08 -15.12 14.95
C GLU A 101 -10.13 -14.13 14.28
N ASP A 102 -10.09 -14.09 12.95
CA ASP A 102 -9.38 -13.08 12.16
C ASP A 102 -9.87 -11.67 12.53
N GLN A 103 -11.19 -11.46 12.60
CA GLN A 103 -11.77 -10.17 12.98
C GLN A 103 -11.33 -9.72 14.38
N ALA A 104 -11.34 -10.62 15.37
CA ALA A 104 -10.90 -10.28 16.73
C ALA A 104 -9.40 -9.92 16.80
N VAL A 105 -8.56 -10.52 15.95
CA VAL A 105 -7.15 -10.16 15.80
C VAL A 105 -7.00 -8.74 15.21
N PHE A 106 -7.78 -8.43 14.17
CA PHE A 106 -7.79 -7.11 13.55
C PHE A 106 -8.25 -6.02 14.52
N ASP A 107 -9.32 -6.26 15.29
CA ASP A 107 -9.84 -5.31 16.27
C ASP A 107 -8.82 -5.05 17.38
N THR A 108 -8.15 -6.11 17.86
CA THR A 108 -7.09 -5.96 18.87
C THR A 108 -5.91 -5.16 18.32
N THR A 109 -5.52 -5.41 17.06
CA THR A 109 -4.43 -4.70 16.38
C THR A 109 -4.78 -3.23 16.20
N ALA A 110 -6.03 -2.93 15.81
CA ALA A 110 -6.54 -1.57 15.70
C ALA A 110 -6.46 -0.82 17.03
N ALA A 111 -6.92 -1.43 18.12
CA ALA A 111 -6.87 -0.84 19.45
C ALA A 111 -5.43 -0.54 19.91
N VAL A 112 -4.48 -1.46 19.64
CA VAL A 112 -3.06 -1.22 19.94
C VAL A 112 -2.51 -0.06 19.10
N CYS A 113 -2.86 0.02 17.82
CA CYS A 113 -2.42 1.13 16.97
C CYS A 113 -2.95 2.47 17.48
N GLU A 114 -4.23 2.54 17.84
CA GLU A 114 -4.85 3.76 18.40
C GLU A 114 -4.12 4.23 19.66
N LEU A 115 -3.79 3.32 20.58
CA LEU A 115 -3.02 3.64 21.79
C LEU A 115 -1.61 4.20 21.49
N LEU A 116 -1.03 3.82 20.36
CA LEU A 116 0.28 4.28 19.90
C LEU A 116 0.19 5.55 19.03
N GLY A 117 -1.02 6.08 18.81
CA GLY A 117 -1.25 7.19 17.88
C GLY A 117 -1.06 6.81 16.41
N TRP A 118 -1.16 5.53 16.08
CA TRP A 118 -1.04 5.00 14.72
C TRP A 118 -2.41 4.67 14.15
N GLN A 119 -2.50 4.69 12.83
CA GLN A 119 -3.67 4.21 12.11
C GLN A 119 -3.54 2.71 11.86
N TYR A 120 -4.68 2.02 11.81
CA TYR A 120 -4.76 0.64 11.38
C TYR A 120 -5.69 0.51 10.18
N ARG A 121 -5.28 -0.29 9.19
CA ARG A 121 -6.06 -0.57 7.98
C ARG A 121 -5.94 -2.03 7.58
N ARG A 122 -7.09 -2.67 7.33
CA ARG A 122 -7.15 -3.98 6.69
C ARG A 122 -7.62 -3.80 5.24
N PHE A 123 -6.86 -4.35 4.31
CA PHE A 123 -7.17 -4.28 2.88
C PHE A 123 -7.67 -5.62 2.34
N GLY A 124 -8.78 -5.54 1.60
CA GLY A 124 -9.35 -6.65 0.85
C GLY A 124 -8.72 -6.81 -0.53
N GLU A 125 -9.47 -7.40 -1.46
CA GLU A 125 -9.05 -7.49 -2.86
C GLU A 125 -9.02 -6.13 -3.54
N MET A 126 -7.97 -5.87 -4.33
CA MET A 126 -7.93 -4.69 -5.18
C MET A 126 -8.75 -4.93 -6.45
N ASP A 127 -9.44 -3.89 -6.91
CA ASP A 127 -10.09 -3.91 -8.22
C ASP A 127 -9.11 -4.37 -9.32
N ARG A 128 -9.58 -5.23 -10.23
CA ARG A 128 -8.72 -5.88 -11.22
C ARG A 128 -8.12 -4.91 -12.22
N VAL A 129 -8.87 -3.88 -12.63
CA VAL A 129 -8.38 -2.86 -13.57
C VAL A 129 -7.32 -2.02 -12.87
N ARG A 130 -7.59 -1.62 -11.62
CA ARG A 130 -6.61 -0.88 -10.81
C ARG A 130 -5.32 -1.68 -10.61
N ALA A 131 -5.41 -2.95 -10.21
CA ALA A 131 -4.24 -3.81 -10.01
C ALA A 131 -3.44 -4.00 -11.31
N ALA A 132 -4.12 -4.16 -12.46
CA ALA A 132 -3.46 -4.26 -13.77
C ALA A 132 -2.72 -2.97 -14.14
N ASN A 133 -3.35 -1.80 -13.95
CA ASN A 133 -2.74 -0.51 -14.24
C ASN A 133 -1.53 -0.24 -13.35
N LEU A 134 -1.63 -0.50 -12.05
CA LEU A 134 -0.51 -0.33 -11.11
C LEU A 134 0.67 -1.23 -11.46
N ARG A 135 0.43 -2.50 -11.79
CA ARG A 135 1.51 -3.42 -12.23
C ARG A 135 2.20 -2.96 -13.51
N TRP A 136 1.46 -2.31 -14.41
CA TRP A 136 2.04 -1.77 -15.63
C TRP A 136 2.83 -0.49 -15.37
N LEU A 137 2.25 0.45 -14.62
CA LEU A 137 2.88 1.73 -14.25
C LEU A 137 4.13 1.54 -13.40
N SER A 138 4.16 0.52 -12.54
CA SER A 138 5.30 0.25 -11.67
C SER A 138 6.60 0.01 -12.44
N GLY A 139 6.53 -0.44 -13.69
CA GLY A 139 7.68 -0.59 -14.59
C GLY A 139 8.44 0.71 -14.88
N TYR A 140 7.80 1.87 -14.69
CA TYR A 140 8.36 3.20 -14.95
C TYR A 140 8.85 3.92 -13.71
N ARG A 141 8.71 3.34 -12.50
CA ARG A 141 9.05 4.03 -11.24
C ARG A 141 10.55 4.26 -11.06
N HIS A 142 11.40 3.48 -11.74
CA HIS A 142 12.84 3.60 -11.63
C HIS A 142 13.33 5.00 -12.08
N PRO A 143 14.26 5.65 -11.35
CA PRO A 143 14.75 7.01 -11.66
C PRO A 143 15.18 7.22 -13.12
N ARG A 144 15.69 6.17 -13.79
CA ARG A 144 16.05 6.17 -15.23
C ARG A 144 14.92 6.56 -16.19
N CYS A 145 13.66 6.41 -15.78
CA CYS A 145 12.50 6.77 -16.58
C CYS A 145 12.19 8.27 -16.50
N ARG A 146 12.79 8.99 -15.54
CA ARG A 146 12.72 10.45 -15.45
C ARG A 146 13.72 11.11 -16.38
N ARG A 147 13.24 11.97 -17.27
CA ARG A 147 14.08 12.92 -17.98
C ARG A 147 14.00 14.29 -17.32
N VAL A 148 15.16 14.81 -16.94
CA VAL A 148 15.29 16.15 -16.36
C VAL A 148 14.77 17.18 -17.38
N GLY A 149 13.90 18.08 -16.96
CA GLY A 149 13.31 19.13 -17.81
C GLY A 149 11.99 18.77 -18.50
N LEU A 150 11.60 17.49 -18.60
CA LEU A 150 10.27 17.13 -19.13
C LEU A 150 9.16 17.23 -18.07
N ALA A 151 9.47 16.95 -16.80
CA ALA A 151 8.45 16.95 -15.74
C ALA A 151 7.71 18.30 -15.60
N PRO A 152 8.37 19.49 -15.56
CA PRO A 152 7.65 20.76 -15.49
C PRO A 152 6.75 21.01 -16.71
N LYS A 153 7.20 20.65 -17.91
CA LYS A 153 6.42 20.78 -19.15
C LYS A 153 5.17 19.88 -19.15
N LEU A 154 5.30 18.67 -18.60
CA LEU A 154 4.18 17.76 -18.44
C LEU A 154 3.15 18.30 -17.44
N VAL A 155 3.60 18.85 -16.31
CA VAL A 155 2.71 19.50 -15.33
C VAL A 155 1.94 20.65 -15.99
N GLU A 156 2.61 21.48 -16.79
CA GLU A 156 1.97 22.57 -17.53
C GLU A 156 0.97 22.06 -18.59
N SER A 157 1.36 21.06 -19.40
CA SER A 157 0.49 20.49 -20.44
C SER A 157 -0.79 19.87 -19.90
N PHE A 158 -0.72 19.27 -18.70
CA PHE A 158 -1.85 18.63 -18.01
C PHE A 158 -2.48 19.51 -16.91
N ALA A 159 -2.16 20.81 -16.87
CA ALA A 159 -2.84 21.76 -15.97
C ALA A 159 -4.36 21.85 -16.25
N VAL A 160 -4.78 21.43 -17.45
CA VAL A 160 -6.18 21.24 -17.84
C VAL A 160 -6.41 19.77 -18.22
N PRO A 161 -7.51 19.13 -17.77
CA PRO A 161 -7.84 17.77 -18.14
C PRO A 161 -7.93 17.58 -19.66
N ARG A 162 -7.21 16.59 -20.19
CA ARG A 162 -7.14 16.31 -21.64
C ARG A 162 -6.70 14.87 -21.93
N PRO A 163 -6.86 14.37 -23.17
CA PRO A 163 -6.37 13.05 -23.54
C PRO A 163 -4.85 12.92 -23.37
N LEU A 164 -4.42 11.80 -22.78
CA LEU A 164 -3.03 11.53 -22.41
C LEU A 164 -2.07 11.69 -23.59
N LEU A 165 -2.40 11.11 -24.75
CA LEU A 165 -1.51 11.12 -25.91
C LEU A 165 -1.31 12.54 -26.45
N LEU A 166 -2.39 13.33 -26.54
CA LEU A 166 -2.32 14.73 -27.00
C LEU A 166 -1.47 15.59 -26.06
N GLY A 167 -1.62 15.41 -24.74
CA GLY A 167 -0.80 16.14 -23.77
C GLY A 167 0.68 15.75 -23.83
N ALA A 168 0.99 14.48 -24.15
CA ALA A 168 2.36 14.03 -24.35
C ALA A 168 2.98 14.56 -25.65
N GLU A 169 2.23 14.54 -26.76
CA GLU A 169 2.65 15.04 -28.07
C GLU A 169 2.96 16.54 -28.06
N ASP A 170 2.20 17.33 -27.31
CA ASP A 170 2.45 18.78 -27.12
C ASP A 170 3.80 19.05 -26.42
N VAL A 171 4.26 18.12 -25.58
CA VAL A 171 5.54 18.25 -24.85
C VAL A 171 6.72 17.75 -25.69
N GLY A 172 6.52 16.75 -26.55
CA GLY A 172 7.55 16.18 -27.42
C GLY A 172 7.20 14.80 -27.95
N ASP A 173 8.20 14.05 -28.41
CA ASP A 173 8.02 12.67 -28.88
C ASP A 173 7.45 11.79 -27.74
N PRO A 174 6.27 11.16 -27.93
CA PRO A 174 5.66 10.30 -26.92
C PRO A 174 6.59 9.19 -26.41
N ILE A 175 7.48 8.64 -27.23
CA ILE A 175 8.45 7.61 -26.81
C ILE A 175 9.39 8.16 -25.74
N GLU A 176 9.73 9.45 -25.82
CA GLU A 176 10.61 10.12 -24.88
C GLU A 176 9.87 10.67 -23.65
N VAL A 177 8.65 11.15 -23.85
CA VAL A 177 7.85 11.87 -22.85
C VAL A 177 7.10 10.93 -21.92
N LEU A 178 6.46 9.89 -22.47
CA LEU A 178 5.55 9.03 -21.72
C LEU A 178 6.20 8.33 -20.52
N PRO A 179 7.45 7.83 -20.57
CA PRO A 179 8.09 7.24 -19.38
C PRO A 179 8.20 8.21 -18.19
N THR A 180 8.47 9.49 -18.45
CA THR A 180 8.51 10.52 -17.39
C THR A 180 7.12 10.83 -16.86
N LEU A 181 6.10 10.84 -17.73
CA LEU A 181 4.71 11.02 -17.33
C LEU A 181 4.20 9.87 -16.45
N PHE A 182 4.48 8.62 -16.83
CA PHE A 182 4.08 7.43 -16.08
C PHE A 182 4.81 7.30 -14.74
N GLN A 183 6.05 7.77 -14.67
CA GLN A 183 6.78 7.82 -13.42
C GLN A 183 6.26 8.93 -12.49
N ALA A 184 5.93 10.10 -13.05
CA ALA A 184 5.55 11.28 -12.27
C ALA A 184 4.27 11.05 -11.47
N SER A 185 3.35 10.24 -12.00
CA SER A 185 2.18 9.66 -11.34
C SER A 185 1.53 10.44 -10.18
N ASP A 186 1.49 11.77 -10.27
CA ASP A 186 0.40 12.62 -9.77
C ASP A 186 -0.90 12.35 -10.58
N LEU A 187 -0.84 11.48 -11.59
CA LEU A 187 -1.98 10.88 -12.29
C LEU A 187 -2.74 9.83 -11.46
N GLU A 188 -2.25 9.44 -10.27
CA GLU A 188 -3.00 8.58 -9.35
C GLU A 188 -4.13 9.31 -8.60
N ASP A 189 -4.10 10.64 -8.52
CA ASP A 189 -5.24 11.43 -8.01
C ASP A 189 -6.48 11.30 -8.92
N ALA A 190 -6.29 11.02 -10.21
CA ALA A 190 -7.38 10.71 -11.15
C ALA A 190 -7.88 9.25 -11.07
N LEU A 191 -7.15 8.35 -10.37
CA LEU A 191 -7.51 6.95 -10.12
C LEU A 191 -7.74 6.66 -8.63
N ALA A 192 -8.04 7.70 -7.84
CA ALA A 192 -8.32 7.69 -6.40
C ALA A 192 -8.92 6.35 -5.89
N SER A 193 -8.37 5.67 -4.89
CA SER A 193 -7.31 6.10 -3.98
C SER A 193 -6.70 4.96 -3.14
N VAL A 194 -5.41 5.07 -2.82
CA VAL A 194 -4.89 4.61 -1.51
C VAL A 194 -5.15 5.71 -0.48
N ASP A 195 -5.11 6.98 -0.90
CA ASP A 195 -5.30 8.17 -0.07
C ASP A 195 -6.65 8.28 0.66
N ALA A 196 -7.79 7.98 0.04
CA ALA A 196 -9.07 7.91 0.74
C ALA A 196 -9.22 6.60 1.53
N ALA A 197 -8.53 5.51 1.16
CA ALA A 197 -8.51 4.32 2.01
C ALA A 197 -7.66 4.51 3.27
N ILE A 198 -6.61 5.34 3.21
CA ILE A 198 -5.78 5.74 4.36
C ILE A 198 -6.48 6.87 5.15
N ARG A 199 -6.98 7.93 4.50
CA ARG A 199 -7.54 9.14 5.16
C ARG A 199 -9.05 9.14 5.40
N LYS A 200 -9.88 8.38 4.67
CA LYS A 200 -11.35 8.35 4.81
C LYS A 200 -11.80 7.02 5.44
N ILE A 201 -11.97 7.03 6.75
CA ILE A 201 -13.21 6.71 7.48
C ILE A 201 -13.07 7.52 8.76
N ASP A 202 -13.43 8.79 8.67
CA ASP A 202 -13.96 9.51 9.81
C ASP A 202 -15.41 9.83 9.44
N SER A 203 -16.34 9.35 10.29
CA SER A 203 -17.80 9.24 10.08
C SER A 203 -18.31 8.10 9.18
N THR A 204 -19.06 7.17 9.79
CA THR A 204 -19.92 6.11 9.20
C THR A 204 -19.35 4.71 8.95
N SER A 205 -18.64 4.13 9.94
CA SER A 205 -18.85 2.71 10.29
C SER A 205 -18.29 2.38 11.67
N ARG A 206 -18.79 3.06 12.71
CA ARG A 206 -18.77 2.45 14.05
C ARG A 206 -19.79 1.32 14.04
N TRP A 207 -19.30 0.09 13.94
CA TRP A 207 -20.11 -1.08 14.27
C TRP A 207 -20.45 -1.01 15.77
N SER A 208 -21.75 -0.96 16.08
CA SER A 208 -22.23 -1.10 17.45
C SER A 208 -22.36 -2.59 17.79
N PRO A 209 -21.85 -3.06 18.93
CA PRO A 209 -22.07 -4.44 19.36
C PRO A 209 -23.57 -4.67 19.62
N PRO A 210 -24.09 -5.89 19.37
CA PRO A 210 -25.46 -6.21 19.76
C PRO A 210 -25.60 -6.10 21.27
N THR A 211 -26.52 -5.25 21.71
CA THR A 211 -27.00 -5.21 23.09
C THR A 211 -27.55 -6.59 23.45
N VAL A 212 -26.90 -7.24 24.42
CA VAL A 212 -27.45 -8.41 25.09
C VAL A 212 -28.62 -7.90 25.93
N ALA A 213 -29.84 -8.25 25.52
CA ALA A 213 -31.00 -8.09 26.37
C ALA A 213 -30.92 -9.12 27.51
N GLU A 214 -31.07 -8.63 28.74
CA GLU A 214 -31.31 -9.44 29.95
C GLU A 214 -32.62 -10.22 29.86
#